data_AF-A0A3D3W4V5-F1
#
_entry.id   AF-A0A3D3W4V5-F1
#
_cell.length_a   1.000
_cell.length_b   1.000
_cell.length_c   1.000
_cell.angle_alpha   90.00
_cell.angle_beta   90.00
_cell.angle_gamma   90.00
#
_symmetry.space_group_name_H-M   'P 1'
#
loop_
_entity.id
_entity.type
_entity.pdbx_description
1 polymer ?
#
loop_
_entity_poly.entity_id
_entity_poly.type
_entity_poly.pdbx_seq_one_letter_code
_entity_poly.pdbx_strand_id
1 'polypeptide(L)'
;HNTLQIFSMDGKYLETIAGFGLPANVETQGNLMLVPELKACVTLLNEKNEVVARLGRAVERLDEVKDLRGKPDQWKDGQFVHPHDACFAPNGDLFVAEWVATGRITKLVKV
;
A
#
# COMPACT_ATOMS: atom_id res chain seq x y z
N HIS A 1 -0.85 -14.33 -5.39
CA HIS A 1 -0.79 -13.03 -6.09
C HIS A 1 -1.41 -11.93 -5.24
N ASN A 2 -2.65 -12.08 -4.76
CA ASN A 2 -3.41 -11.07 -4.01
C ASN A 2 -3.41 -11.31 -2.48
N THR A 3 -2.26 -11.73 -1.96
CA THR A 3 -2.12 -12.32 -0.64
C THR A 3 -0.80 -11.94 0.00
N LEU A 4 -0.75 -11.88 1.32
CA LEU A 4 0.47 -11.93 2.11
C LEU A 4 0.66 -13.33 2.68
N GLN A 5 1.90 -13.77 2.80
CA GLN A 5 2.24 -15.04 3.42
C GLN A 5 3.14 -14.77 4.62
N ILE A 6 2.77 -15.34 5.76
CA ILE A 6 3.50 -15.18 7.01
C ILE A 6 4.26 -16.47 7.29
N PHE A 7 5.54 -16.31 7.58
CA PHE A 7 6.45 -17.38 7.96
C PHE A 7 7.05 -17.04 9.32
N SER A 8 7.35 -18.06 10.12
CA SER A 8 8.22 -17.89 11.28
C SER A 8 9.67 -17.65 10.85
N MET A 9 10.51 -17.24 11.80
CA MET A 9 11.92 -16.90 11.53
C MET A 9 12.78 -18.10 11.07
N ASP A 10 12.34 -19.33 11.34
CA ASP A 10 12.92 -20.58 10.82
C ASP A 10 12.34 -20.99 9.45
N GLY A 11 11.50 -20.15 8.83
CA GLY A 11 10.96 -20.36 7.50
C GLY A 11 9.75 -21.29 7.43
N LYS A 12 9.13 -21.63 8.57
CA LYS A 12 7.90 -22.44 8.57
C LYS A 12 6.70 -21.54 8.20
N TYR A 13 5.91 -22.01 7.24
CA TYR A 13 4.64 -21.36 6.88
C TYR A 13 3.67 -21.34 8.07
N LEU A 14 3.09 -20.17 8.34
CA LEU A 14 2.11 -19.98 9.41
C LEU A 14 0.72 -19.72 8.83
N GLU A 15 0.59 -18.73 7.97
CA GLU A 15 -0.70 -18.35 7.40
C GLU A 15 -0.60 -17.59 6.07
N THR A 16 -1.73 -17.52 5.37
CA THR A 16 -1.92 -16.70 4.18
C THR A 16 -3.07 -15.74 4.44
N ILE A 17 -2.81 -14.45 4.30
CA ILE A 17 -3.80 -13.39 4.45
C ILE A 17 -4.23 -12.96 3.05
N ALA A 18 -5.52 -13.05 2.75
CA ALA A 18 -6.10 -12.68 1.46
C ALA A 18 -6.71 -11.27 1.48
N GLY A 19 -7.12 -10.78 0.29
CA GLY A 19 -7.86 -9.53 0.17
C GLY A 19 -7.02 -8.30 -0.20
N PHE A 20 -5.83 -8.51 -0.76
CA PHE A 20 -4.96 -7.46 -1.26
C PHE A 20 -5.04 -7.35 -2.80
N GLY A 21 -4.84 -6.16 -3.33
CA GLY A 21 -4.75 -5.86 -4.75
C GLY A 21 -3.30 -5.72 -5.18
N LEU A 22 -2.64 -6.85 -5.41
CA LEU A 22 -1.22 -6.93 -5.81
C LEU A 22 -0.30 -6.19 -4.80
N PRO A 23 -0.10 -6.73 -3.59
CA PRO A 23 0.80 -6.12 -2.60
C PRO A 23 2.25 -6.12 -3.12
N ALA A 24 2.95 -4.99 -2.95
CA ALA A 24 4.27 -4.76 -3.56
C ALA A 24 5.43 -4.74 -2.57
N ASN A 25 5.19 -4.29 -1.34
CA ASN A 25 6.18 -4.25 -0.26
C ASN A 25 5.50 -4.48 1.11
N VAL A 26 6.31 -4.70 2.15
CA VAL A 26 5.88 -4.75 3.56
C VAL A 26 6.90 -4.01 4.41
N GLU A 27 6.43 -3.11 5.28
CA GLU A 27 7.22 -2.49 6.34
C GLU A 27 6.46 -2.52 7.67
N THR A 28 7.16 -2.51 8.80
CA THR A 28 6.55 -2.44 10.13
C THR A 28 7.11 -1.30 10.96
N GLN A 29 6.24 -0.65 11.75
CA GLN A 29 6.64 0.32 12.78
C GLN A 29 5.72 0.17 13.99
N GLY A 30 6.29 -0.22 15.13
CA GLY A 30 5.51 -0.55 16.32
C GLY A 30 4.55 -1.70 16.04
N ASN A 31 3.26 -1.49 16.28
CA ASN A 31 2.21 -2.50 16.11
C ASN A 31 1.53 -2.47 14.72
N LEU A 32 2.04 -1.65 13.79
CA LEU A 32 1.46 -1.52 12.47
C LEU A 32 2.34 -2.15 11.40
N MET A 33 1.70 -2.88 10.50
CA MET A 33 2.28 -3.33 9.23
C MET A 33 1.69 -2.51 8.09
N LEU A 34 2.57 -1.96 7.25
CA LEU A 34 2.30 -1.12 6.10
C LEU A 34 2.48 -1.92 4.81
N VAL A 35 1.46 -1.90 3.95
CA VAL A 35 1.41 -2.69 2.72
C VAL A 35 0.91 -1.81 1.57
N PRO A 36 1.80 -1.26 0.71
CA PRO A 36 1.39 -0.65 -0.55
C PRO A 36 0.85 -1.72 -1.52
N GLU A 37 -0.28 -1.42 -2.15
CA GLU A 37 -0.97 -2.29 -3.10
C GLU A 37 -1.03 -1.62 -4.47
N LEU A 38 -0.55 -2.30 -5.52
CA LEU A 38 -0.49 -1.75 -6.89
C LEU A 38 -1.88 -1.41 -7.44
N LYS A 39 -2.96 -1.98 -6.89
CA LYS A 39 -4.34 -1.54 -7.13
C LYS A 39 -4.74 -0.37 -6.22
N ALA A 40 -3.98 0.72 -6.31
CA ALA A 40 -4.35 2.04 -5.82
C ALA A 40 -4.77 2.13 -4.34
N CYS A 41 -4.04 1.51 -3.41
CA CYS A 41 -4.20 1.81 -1.99
C CYS A 41 -2.94 1.46 -1.17
N VAL A 42 -2.94 1.94 0.08
CA VAL A 42 -2.00 1.52 1.12
C VAL A 42 -2.81 0.94 2.27
N THR A 43 -2.51 -0.30 2.67
CA THR A 43 -3.20 -0.98 3.76
C THR A 43 -2.34 -0.99 5.01
N LEU A 44 -2.96 -0.71 6.16
CA LEU A 44 -2.37 -0.86 7.48
C LEU A 44 -3.04 -2.04 8.18
N LEU A 45 -2.22 -2.93 8.75
CA LEU A 45 -2.66 -4.03 9.61
C LEU A 45 -2.16 -3.84 11.04
N ASN A 46 -2.90 -4.35 12.02
CA ASN A 46 -2.45 -4.45 13.41
C ASN A 46 -1.62 -5.72 13.66
N GLU A 47 -1.18 -5.92 14.91
CA GLU A 47 -0.39 -7.08 15.35
C GLU A 47 -1.10 -8.44 15.25
N LYS A 48 -2.42 -8.43 15.00
CA LYS A 48 -3.24 -9.63 14.76
C LYS A 48 -3.48 -9.88 13.27
N ASN A 49 -2.78 -9.15 12.40
CA ASN A 49 -2.97 -9.19 10.96
C ASN A 49 -4.39 -8.81 10.52
N GLU A 50 -5.07 -7.96 11.30
CA GLU A 50 -6.37 -7.41 10.95
C GLU A 50 -6.19 -6.04 10.29
N VAL A 51 -6.95 -5.77 9.23
CA VAL A 51 -6.89 -4.47 8.54
C VAL A 51 -7.49 -3.38 9.43
N VAL A 52 -6.69 -2.38 9.78
CA VAL A 52 -7.13 -1.21 10.56
C VAL A 52 -7.44 0.00 9.68
N ALA A 53 -6.79 0.11 8.52
CA ALA A 53 -7.07 1.18 7.56
C ALA A 53 -6.68 0.79 6.13
N ARG A 54 -7.37 1.39 5.16
CA ARG A 54 -6.97 1.43 3.75
C ARG A 54 -6.97 2.88 3.28
N LEU A 55 -5.78 3.43 3.06
CA LEU A 55 -5.56 4.84 2.75
C LEU A 55 -5.46 5.05 1.24
N GLY A 56 -5.95 6.19 0.79
CA GLY A 56 -5.87 6.65 -0.59
C GLY A 56 -6.55 5.76 -1.64
N ARG A 57 -7.54 4.97 -1.21
CA ARG A 57 -8.18 3.93 -2.04
C ARG A 57 -9.02 4.54 -3.16
N ALA A 58 -8.75 4.15 -4.41
CA ALA A 58 -9.50 4.58 -5.59
C ALA A 58 -10.41 3.46 -6.14
N VAL A 59 -11.42 3.04 -5.37
CA VAL A 59 -12.25 1.83 -5.66
C VAL A 59 -12.89 1.86 -7.05
N GLU A 60 -13.38 3.02 -7.47
CA GLU A 60 -14.13 3.16 -8.72
C GLU A 60 -13.24 3.09 -9.98
N ARG A 61 -11.91 3.17 -9.82
CA ARG A 61 -10.95 3.30 -10.92
C ARG A 61 -9.94 2.16 -10.97
N LEU A 62 -10.18 1.08 -10.23
CA LEU A 62 -9.22 -0.02 -10.06
C LEU A 62 -8.87 -0.71 -11.39
N ASP A 63 -9.80 -0.76 -12.33
CA ASP A 63 -9.59 -1.38 -13.64
C ASP A 63 -8.83 -0.45 -14.61
N GLU A 64 -8.81 0.85 -14.33
CA GLU A 64 -8.13 1.87 -15.15
C GLU A 64 -6.69 2.16 -14.68
N VAL A 65 -6.27 1.62 -13.54
CA VAL A 65 -4.98 1.97 -12.89
C VAL A 65 -3.79 1.95 -13.86
N LYS A 66 -3.71 0.95 -14.74
CA LYS A 66 -2.62 0.85 -15.73
C LYS A 66 -2.59 2.05 -16.68
N ASP A 67 -3.76 2.48 -17.16
CA ASP A 67 -3.90 3.59 -18.09
C ASP A 67 -3.70 4.94 -17.41
N LEU A 68 -4.07 5.04 -16.13
CA LEU A 68 -3.94 6.27 -15.34
C LEU A 68 -2.48 6.63 -15.05
N ARG A 69 -1.56 5.67 -15.02
CA ARG A 69 -0.13 5.93 -14.76
C ARG A 69 0.49 6.96 -15.71
N GLY A 70 -0.03 7.08 -16.93
CA GLY A 70 0.44 8.02 -17.95
C GLY A 70 -0.35 9.33 -18.05
N LYS A 71 -1.36 9.56 -17.19
CA LYS A 71 -2.33 10.66 -17.33
C LYS A 71 -2.37 11.55 -16.07
N PRO A 72 -1.33 12.37 -15.83
CA PRO A 72 -1.22 13.18 -14.61
C PRO A 72 -2.37 14.17 -14.41
N ASP A 73 -2.96 14.66 -15.50
CA ASP A 73 -4.15 15.50 -15.55
C ASP A 73 -5.41 14.82 -15.00
N GLN A 74 -5.42 13.48 -14.90
CA GLN A 74 -6.54 12.68 -14.39
C GLN A 74 -6.33 12.14 -12.98
N TRP A 75 -5.20 12.45 -12.34
CA TRP A 75 -4.94 12.06 -10.97
C TRP A 75 -5.80 12.91 -10.02
N LYS A 76 -6.34 12.25 -8.99
CA LYS A 76 -7.20 12.90 -7.99
C LYS A 76 -6.44 13.01 -6.68
N ASP A 77 -6.52 14.17 -6.05
CA ASP A 77 -5.95 14.37 -4.71
C ASP A 77 -6.57 13.39 -3.71
N GLY A 78 -5.74 12.90 -2.79
CA GLY A 78 -6.13 11.88 -1.82
C GLY A 78 -6.37 10.49 -2.42
N GLN A 79 -6.09 10.27 -3.72
CA GLN A 79 -6.15 8.95 -4.35
C GLN A 79 -4.80 8.52 -4.90
N PHE A 80 -4.45 7.26 -4.64
CA PHE A 80 -3.31 6.63 -5.28
C PHE A 80 -3.64 6.18 -6.69
N VAL A 81 -2.59 6.00 -7.50
CA VAL A 81 -2.65 5.40 -8.83
C VAL A 81 -1.96 4.05 -8.79
N HIS A 82 -0.66 4.00 -8.45
CA HIS A 82 0.11 2.75 -8.50
C HIS A 82 1.24 2.70 -7.43
N PRO A 83 0.89 2.59 -6.13
CA PRO A 83 1.85 2.48 -5.03
C PRO A 83 2.73 1.24 -5.18
N HIS A 84 4.04 1.45 -5.28
CA HIS A 84 5.00 0.36 -5.45
C HIS A 84 5.86 0.16 -4.19
N ASP A 85 6.03 1.21 -3.39
CA ASP A 85 6.74 1.13 -2.12
C ASP A 85 6.16 2.15 -1.14
N ALA A 86 6.32 1.89 0.16
CA ALA A 86 5.96 2.82 1.21
C ALA A 86 6.76 2.55 2.48
N CYS A 87 7.09 3.61 3.21
CA CYS A 87 7.80 3.52 4.48
C CYS A 87 7.24 4.47 5.54
N PHE A 88 7.51 4.13 6.80
CA PHE A 88 7.23 5.02 7.92
C PHE A 88 8.36 6.04 8.10
N ALA A 89 7.98 7.28 8.35
CA ALA A 89 8.87 8.26 8.96
C ALA A 89 8.99 8.03 10.47
N PRO A 90 10.04 8.52 11.16
CA PRO A 90 10.19 8.37 12.61
C PRO A 90 9.03 8.96 13.44
N ASN A 91 8.31 9.95 12.90
CA ASN A 91 7.16 10.57 13.56
C ASN A 91 5.81 9.85 13.25
N GLY A 92 5.84 8.76 12.48
CA GLY A 92 4.66 8.01 12.09
C GLY A 92 3.93 8.54 10.84
N ASP A 93 4.48 9.56 10.17
CA ASP A 93 4.05 9.90 8.81
C ASP A 93 4.40 8.75 7.85
N LEU A 94 3.74 8.71 6.68
CA LEU A 94 4.06 7.74 5.64
C LEU A 94 4.62 8.44 4.42
N PHE A 95 5.66 7.86 3.82
CA PHE A 95 6.07 8.17 2.46
C PHE A 95 5.65 7.04 1.55
N VAL A 96 5.01 7.36 0.43
CA VAL A 96 4.53 6.38 -0.55
C VAL A 96 5.09 6.71 -1.91
N ALA A 97 5.79 5.77 -2.52
CA ALA A 97 6.35 5.88 -3.87
C ALA A 97 5.41 5.24 -4.89
N GLU A 98 5.07 5.98 -5.93
CA GLU A 98 4.20 5.50 -7.00
C GLU A 98 4.94 5.43 -8.33
N TRP A 99 4.76 4.29 -9.01
CA TRP A 99 5.29 4.08 -10.35
C TRP A 99 4.34 4.63 -11.40
N VAL A 100 4.35 5.96 -11.53
CA VAL A 100 3.64 6.74 -12.56
C VAL A 100 4.64 7.39 -13.52
N ALA A 101 4.19 7.94 -14.65
CA ALA A 101 5.06 8.40 -15.73
C ALA A 101 6.12 9.44 -15.31
N THR A 102 5.78 10.31 -14.37
CA THR A 102 6.70 11.32 -13.82
C THR A 102 7.47 10.85 -12.59
N GLY A 103 7.14 9.67 -12.05
CA GLY A 103 7.34 9.35 -10.64
C GLY A 103 6.50 10.25 -9.72
N ARG A 104 6.17 9.75 -8.52
CA ARG A 104 5.51 10.55 -7.48
C ARG A 104 5.86 9.98 -6.10
N ILE A 105 6.23 10.88 -5.18
CA ILE A 105 6.31 10.56 -3.75
C ILE A 105 5.21 11.34 -3.04
N THR A 106 4.34 10.63 -2.33
CA THR A 106 3.27 11.23 -1.53
C THR A 106 3.62 11.10 -0.05
N LYS A 107 3.54 12.20 0.69
CA LYS A 107 3.64 12.18 2.15
C LYS A 107 2.23 12.21 2.77
N LEU A 108 1.88 11.19 3.55
CA LEU A 108 0.68 11.20 4.39
C LEU A 108 1.08 11.62 5.80
N VAL A 109 0.44 12.66 6.31
CA VAL A 109 0.71 13.19 7.66
C VAL A 109 -0.19 12.49 8.66
N LYS A 110 0.39 12.00 9.76
CA LYS A 110 -0.37 11.46 10.87
C LYS A 110 -1.09 12.59 11.61
N VAL A 111 -2.40 12.43 11.84
CA VAL A 111 -3.26 13.38 12.57
C VAL A 111 -3.70 12.84 13.92
#